data_AF-A0A2A4V602-F1
#
_entry.id   AF-A0A2A4V602-F1
#
_cell.length_a   1.000
_cell.length_b   1.000
_cell.length_c   1.000
_cell.angle_alpha   90.00
_cell.angle_beta   90.00
_cell.angle_gamma   90.00
#
_symmetry.space_group_name_H-M   'P 1'
#
loop_
_entity.id
_entity.type
_entity.pdbx_description
1 polymer ?
#
loop_
_entity_poly.entity_id
_entity_poly.type
_entity_poly.pdbx_seq_one_letter_code
_entity_poly.pdbx_strand_id
1 'polypeptide(L)'
;MTQTALQPIEKKANKLAETHADIFGQIANIYTELFNHDGYGDFRVEMKILRRGQKEIIIHCGKQHRFVVDCDSALKAENPLKALLKRDILA
;
A
#
# COMPACT_ATOMS: atom_id res chain seq x y z
N MET A 1 -26.67 -17.79 -24.56
CA MET A 1 -26.56 -17.89 -23.08
C MET A 1 -25.29 -18.68 -22.81
N THR A 2 -24.27 -18.27 -22.04
CA THR A 2 -24.03 -17.10 -21.18
C THR A 2 -22.54 -17.21 -20.82
N GLN A 3 -21.68 -16.36 -21.39
CA GLN A 3 -20.35 -16.12 -20.86
C GLN A 3 -19.95 -14.69 -21.22
N THR A 4 -19.75 -13.84 -20.22
CA THR A 4 -18.76 -12.74 -20.14
C THR A 4 -19.12 -11.87 -18.92
N ALA A 5 -18.58 -12.20 -17.74
CA ALA A 5 -18.73 -11.35 -16.54
C ALA A 5 -17.62 -11.57 -15.48
N LEU A 6 -16.39 -11.95 -15.88
CA LEU A 6 -15.28 -12.16 -14.92
C LEU A 6 -14.06 -11.25 -15.11
N GLN A 7 -14.07 -10.36 -16.11
CA GLN A 7 -12.89 -9.52 -16.44
C GLN A 7 -12.51 -8.35 -15.48
N PRO A 8 -13.32 -7.86 -14.52
CA PRO A 8 -12.91 -6.70 -13.72
C PRO A 8 -11.98 -7.02 -12.54
N ILE A 9 -11.98 -8.27 -12.04
CA ILE A 9 -11.25 -8.65 -10.81
C ILE A 9 -9.75 -8.83 -11.11
N GLU A 10 -9.41 -9.48 -12.22
CA GLU A 10 -8.01 -9.73 -12.62
C GLU A 10 -7.26 -8.43 -12.95
N LYS A 11 -7.93 -7.46 -13.59
CA LYS A 11 -7.34 -6.15 -13.90
C LYS A 11 -6.99 -5.33 -12.65
N LYS A 12 -7.77 -5.45 -11.58
CA LYS A 12 -7.53 -4.71 -10.32
C LYS A 12 -6.35 -5.29 -9.54
N ALA A 13 -6.18 -6.61 -9.56
CA ALA A 13 -5.08 -7.30 -8.90
C ALA A 13 -3.72 -6.98 -9.54
N ASN A 14 -3.64 -6.94 -10.88
CA ASN A 14 -2.41 -6.59 -11.59
C ASN A 14 -1.97 -5.15 -11.33
N LYS A 15 -2.92 -4.21 -11.31
CA LYS A 15 -2.61 -2.80 -11.02
C LYS A 15 -2.08 -2.60 -9.58
N LEU A 16 -2.59 -3.37 -8.62
CA LEU A 16 -2.11 -3.34 -7.24
C LEU A 16 -0.67 -3.89 -7.14
N ALA A 17 -0.38 -5.00 -7.82
CA ALA A 17 0.95 -5.59 -7.86
C ALA A 17 1.98 -4.65 -8.53
N GLU A 18 1.60 -3.99 -9.61
CA GLU A 18 2.41 -2.96 -10.28
C GLU A 18 2.71 -1.78 -9.34
N THR A 19 1.68 -1.28 -8.62
CA THR A 19 1.84 -0.16 -7.68
C THR A 19 2.79 -0.53 -6.53
N HIS A 20 2.74 -1.76 -6.03
CA HIS A 20 3.67 -2.23 -5.02
C HIS A 20 5.09 -2.36 -5.55
N ALA A 21 5.26 -2.87 -6.77
CA ALA A 21 6.57 -2.99 -7.41
C ALA A 21 7.22 -1.60 -7.58
N ASP A 22 6.45 -0.59 -7.98
CA ASP A 22 6.93 0.79 -8.13
C ASP A 22 7.43 1.37 -6.79
N ILE A 23 6.68 1.14 -5.71
CA ILE A 23 7.05 1.61 -4.36
C ILE A 23 8.33 0.92 -3.89
N PHE A 24 8.46 -0.39 -4.06
CA PHE A 24 9.67 -1.12 -3.71
C PHE A 24 10.87 -0.70 -4.57
N GLY A 25 10.67 -0.44 -5.86
CA GLY A 25 11.69 0.13 -6.74
C GLY A 25 12.18 1.48 -6.22
N GLN A 26 11.27 2.36 -5.82
CA GLN A 26 11.65 3.66 -5.25
C GLN A 26 12.43 3.52 -3.94
N ILE A 27 12.04 2.60 -3.07
CA ILE A 27 12.76 2.31 -1.82
C ILE A 27 14.17 1.79 -2.10
N ALA A 28 14.31 0.84 -3.04
CA ALA A 28 15.60 0.28 -3.41
C ALA A 28 16.54 1.34 -4.02
N ASN A 29 16.00 2.21 -4.87
CA ASN A 29 16.74 3.33 -5.46
C ASN A 29 17.25 4.28 -4.37
N ILE A 30 16.36 4.72 -3.47
CA ILE A 30 16.72 5.62 -2.37
C ILE A 30 17.78 4.99 -1.46
N TYR A 31 17.63 3.70 -1.12
CA TYR A 31 18.62 2.98 -0.33
C TYR A 31 19.98 2.94 -1.03
N THR A 32 20.01 2.66 -2.33
CA THR A 32 21.25 2.58 -3.11
C THR A 32 21.92 3.95 -3.23
N GLU A 33 21.13 5.02 -3.44
CA GLU A 33 21.62 6.40 -3.42
C GLU A 33 22.26 6.72 -2.07
N LEU A 34 21.54 6.48 -0.96
CA LEU A 34 22.06 6.70 0.40
C LEU A 34 23.33 5.91 0.67
N PHE A 35 23.38 4.64 0.25
CA PHE A 35 24.53 3.77 0.45
C PHE A 35 25.77 4.25 -0.32
N ASN A 36 25.58 4.80 -1.52
CA ASN A 36 26.68 5.33 -2.34
C ASN A 36 27.13 6.74 -1.92
N HIS A 37 26.36 7.43 -1.09
CA HIS A 37 26.72 8.75 -0.58
C HIS A 37 27.69 8.63 0.60
N ASP A 38 28.88 9.24 0.47
CA ASP A 38 29.81 9.42 1.59
C ASP A 38 29.32 10.55 2.51
N GLY A 39 28.33 10.24 3.36
CA GLY A 39 27.74 11.19 4.30
C GLY A 39 26.68 10.58 5.21
N TYR A 40 25.99 11.43 5.96
CA TYR A 40 24.80 11.03 6.73
C TYR A 40 23.55 11.16 5.86
N GLY A 41 22.80 10.07 5.73
CA GLY A 41 21.49 10.05 5.09
C GLY A 41 20.43 9.51 6.04
N ASP A 42 19.28 10.20 6.07
CA ASP A 42 18.08 9.74 6.79
C ASP A 42 17.05 9.25 5.77
N PHE A 43 16.59 8.01 5.97
CA PHE A 43 15.53 7.38 5.20
C PHE A 43 14.45 6.88 6.15
N ARG A 44 13.24 7.44 6.02
CA ARG A 44 12.10 7.07 6.86
C ARG A 44 10.89 6.71 6.02
N VAL A 45 10.34 5.53 6.27
CA VAL A 45 9.08 5.06 5.69
C VAL A 45 8.00 5.11 6.75
N GLU A 46 6.95 5.89 6.52
CA GLU A 46 5.75 5.90 7.34
C GLU A 46 4.60 5.24 6.61
N MET A 47 3.85 4.39 7.32
CA MET A 47 2.61 3.81 6.80
C MET A 47 1.44 4.27 7.65
N LYS A 48 0.52 5.03 7.05
CA LYS A 48 -0.70 5.52 7.69
C LYS A 48 -1.90 4.73 7.18
N ILE A 49 -2.71 4.21 8.11
CA ILE A 49 -3.95 3.52 7.78
C ILE A 49 -5.06 4.57 7.64
N LEU A 50 -5.67 4.66 6.45
CA LEU A 50 -6.76 5.59 6.16
C LEU A 50 -8.12 4.92 6.40
N ARG A 51 -9.17 5.75 6.59
CA ARG A 51 -10.53 5.35 6.98
C ARG A 51 -11.35 4.58 5.94
N ARG A 52 -10.74 4.03 4.87
CA ARG A 52 -11.44 3.25 3.83
C ARG A 52 -10.71 1.97 3.42
N GLY A 53 -9.87 1.45 4.32
CA GLY A 53 -9.03 0.30 3.97
C GLY A 53 -7.99 0.66 2.92
N GLN A 54 -7.57 1.92 2.89
CA GLN A 54 -6.42 2.37 2.12
C GLN A 54 -5.25 2.53 3.08
N LYS A 55 -4.06 2.24 2.60
CA LYS A 55 -2.83 2.58 3.29
C LYS A 55 -2.13 3.64 2.49
N GLU A 56 -1.64 4.63 3.21
CA GLU A 56 -0.78 5.64 2.67
C GLU A 56 0.64 5.35 3.09
N ILE A 57 1.54 5.30 2.13
CA ILE A 57 2.96 5.07 2.32
C ILE A 57 3.65 6.39 2.01
N ILE A 58 4.32 6.94 3.01
CA ILE A 58 5.08 8.18 2.90
C ILE A 58 6.54 7.82 3.05
N ILE A 59 7.36 8.23 2.09
CA ILE A 59 8.80 8.02 2.10
C ILE A 59 9.47 9.38 2.22
N HIS A 60 10.26 9.55 3.27
CA HIS A 60 11.06 10.73 3.53
C HIS A 60 12.53 10.44 3.18
N CYS A 61 13.07 11.18 2.22
CA CYS A 61 14.48 11.13 1.81
C CYS A 61 14.89 12.47 1.20
N GLY A 62 14.92 13.54 2.01
CA GLY A 62 15.13 14.93 1.56
C GLY A 62 13.96 15.53 0.74
N LYS A 63 13.29 14.69 -0.05
CA LYS A 63 11.98 14.92 -0.68
C LYS A 63 10.97 13.93 -0.10
N GLN A 64 9.70 14.29 -0.17
CA GLN A 64 8.61 13.46 0.33
C GLN A 64 7.87 12.81 -0.85
N HIS A 65 7.96 11.48 -0.93
CA HIS A 65 7.16 10.70 -1.87
C HIS A 65 5.95 10.14 -1.12
N ARG A 66 4.75 10.27 -1.71
CA ARG A 66 3.49 9.85 -1.09
C ARG A 66 2.74 8.96 -2.04
N PHE A 67 2.43 7.76 -1.58
CA PHE A 67 1.70 6.75 -2.33
C PHE A 67 0.45 6.37 -1.56
N VAL A 68 -0.68 6.28 -2.26
CA VAL A 68 -1.94 5.78 -1.70
C VAL A 68 -2.23 4.44 -2.35
N VAL A 69 -2.33 3.39 -1.52
CA VAL A 69 -2.51 2.02 -1.96
C VAL A 69 -3.78 1.46 -1.33
N ASP A 70 -4.68 0.92 -2.17
CA ASP A 70 -5.88 0.24 -1.70
C ASP A 70 -5.53 -1.12 -1.06
N CYS A 71 -5.88 -1.32 0.21
CA CYS A 71 -5.74 -2.60 0.90
C CYS A 71 -7.02 -3.44 0.78
N ASP A 72 -7.46 -3.69 -0.45
CA ASP A 72 -8.62 -4.58 -0.72
C ASP A 72 -8.30 -6.04 -0.33
N SER A 73 -7.02 -6.43 -0.35
CA SER A 73 -6.53 -7.78 -0.06
C SER A 73 -5.98 -7.95 1.36
N ALA A 74 -5.33 -6.94 1.95
CA ALA A 74 -4.76 -7.06 3.30
C ALA A 74 -5.83 -7.14 4.40
N LEU A 75 -7.00 -6.50 4.20
CA LEU A 75 -8.13 -6.56 5.13
C LEU A 75 -8.89 -7.89 5.09
N LYS A 76 -8.81 -8.66 4.00
CA LYS A 76 -9.42 -10.01 3.95
C LYS A 76 -8.69 -11.00 4.88
N ALA A 77 -7.45 -10.70 5.28
CA ALA A 77 -6.70 -11.46 6.25
C ALA A 77 -6.91 -10.98 7.71
N GLU A 78 -7.56 -9.84 7.94
CA GLU A 78 -7.88 -9.38 9.29
C GLU A 78 -9.18 -10.02 9.78
N ASN A 79 -9.00 -11.14 10.49
CA ASN A 79 -9.88 -11.83 11.42
C ASN A 79 -11.37 -11.34 11.45
N PRO A 80 -12.35 -12.15 11.02
CA PRO A 80 -13.77 -11.75 10.88
C PRO A 80 -14.39 -11.11 12.14
N LEU A 81 -13.83 -11.38 13.33
CA LEU A 81 -14.22 -10.76 14.60
C LEU A 81 -14.04 -9.23 14.62
N LYS A 82 -13.00 -8.69 13.98
CA LYS A 82 -12.76 -7.24 13.92
C LYS A 82 -13.81 -6.50 13.09
N ALA A 83 -14.37 -7.17 12.07
CA ALA A 83 -15.43 -6.63 11.23
C ALA A 83 -16.79 -6.61 11.95
N LEU A 84 -17.06 -7.59 12.82
CA LEU A 84 -18.25 -7.63 13.66
C LEU A 84 -18.21 -6.57 14.76
N LEU A 85 -17.08 -6.43 15.47
CA LEU A 85 -16.94 -5.46 16.57
C LEU A 85 -17.06 -3.99 16.13
N LYS A 86 -16.75 -3.66 14.87
CA LYS A 86 -16.94 -2.29 14.35
C LYS A 86 -18.41 -1.91 14.14
N ARG A 87 -19.33 -2.88 14.04
CA ARG A 87 -20.76 -2.61 13.87
C ARG A 87 -21.43 -2.21 15.19
N ASP A 88 -20.99 -2.80 16.30
CA ASP A 88 -21.61 -2.55 17.62
C ASP A 88 -21.21 -1.23 18.26
N ILE A 89 -20.06 -0.64 17.90
CA ILE A 89 -19.58 0.63 18.49
C ILE A 89 -20.24 1.86 17.84
N LEU A 90 -20.93 1.70 16.70
CA LEU A 90 -21.54 2.78 15.93
C LEU A 90 -23.08 2.75 15.93
N ALA A 91 -23.69 1.95 16.81
CA ALA A 91 -25.14 1.90 17.02
C ALA A 91 -25.55 2.70 18.27
#